data_AF-A0A6P6V9H2-F1
#
_entry.id   AF-A0A6P6V9H2-F1
#
_cell.length_a   1.000
_cell.length_b   1.000
_cell.length_c   1.000
_cell.angle_alpha   90.00
_cell.angle_beta   90.00
_cell.angle_gamma   90.00
#
_symmetry.space_group_name_H-M   'P 1'
#
loop_
_entity.id
_entity.type
_entity.pdbx_description
1 polymer ?
#
loop_
_entity_poly.entity_id
_entity_poly.type
_entity_poly.pdbx_seq_one_letter_code
_entity_poly.pdbx_strand_id
1 'polypeptide(L)'
;MLPALFNGCSLIFKDEKPSLSCELFDSVKLELDLTCSICLDTVFDPVSLTCGHIFCYMCGCKAGSVTIVDGLKAASPKEKCPLCREI
;
A
#
# COMPACT_ATOMS: atom_id res chain seq x y z
N MET A 1 0.55 -20.04 -9.00
CA MET A 1 0.39 -19.53 -10.37
C MET A 1 -1.04 -19.03 -10.52
N LEU A 2 -1.26 -17.71 -10.55
CA LEU A 2 -2.57 -17.07 -10.83
C LEU A 2 -2.41 -16.11 -12.03
N PRO A 3 -2.06 -16.59 -13.24
CA PRO A 3 -1.77 -15.69 -14.36
C PRO A 3 -3.03 -15.14 -15.03
N ALA A 4 -4.22 -15.58 -14.61
CA ALA A 4 -5.47 -15.33 -15.31
C ALA A 4 -6.53 -14.61 -14.44
N LEU A 5 -6.12 -13.56 -13.71
CA LEU A 5 -7.09 -12.65 -13.05
C LEU A 5 -7.05 -11.20 -13.54
N PHE A 6 -5.98 -10.74 -14.19
CA PHE A 6 -5.89 -9.38 -14.73
C PHE A 6 -5.86 -9.34 -16.26
N ASN A 7 -6.82 -8.64 -16.86
CA ASN A 7 -6.85 -8.29 -18.28
C ASN A 7 -5.92 -7.11 -18.59
N GLY A 8 -5.61 -6.28 -17.60
CA GLY A 8 -4.67 -5.18 -17.71
C GLY A 8 -4.61 -4.34 -16.44
N CYS A 9 -3.52 -3.60 -16.25
CA CYS A 9 -3.39 -2.59 -15.22
C CYS A 9 -2.81 -1.31 -15.84
N SER A 10 -3.36 -0.16 -15.46
CA SER A 10 -2.92 1.16 -15.90
C SER A 10 -2.78 2.10 -14.70
N LEU A 11 -1.74 2.93 -14.72
CA LEU A 11 -1.57 4.05 -13.80
C LEU A 11 -2.41 5.23 -14.29
N ILE A 12 -3.27 5.75 -13.42
CA ILE A 12 -4.14 6.90 -13.68
C ILE A 12 -3.79 8.01 -12.70
N PHE A 13 -3.74 9.24 -13.19
CA PHE A 13 -3.59 10.43 -12.35
C PHE A 13 -4.87 11.25 -12.45
N LYS A 14 -5.65 11.32 -11.36
CA LYS A 14 -6.84 12.19 -11.24
C LYS A 14 -6.52 13.26 -10.20
N ASP A 15 -6.61 14.54 -10.55
CA ASP A 15 -6.35 15.65 -9.62
C ASP A 15 -5.01 15.52 -8.86
N GLU A 16 -3.93 15.20 -9.59
CA GLU A 16 -2.56 14.95 -9.05
C GLU A 16 -2.42 13.72 -8.15
N LYS A 17 -3.51 12.98 -7.93
CA LYS A 17 -3.54 11.76 -7.12
C LYS A 17 -3.33 10.51 -8.00
N PRO A 18 -2.26 9.73 -7.79
CA PRO A 18 -2.03 8.51 -8.54
C PRO A 18 -2.95 7.38 -8.03
N SER A 19 -3.51 6.63 -8.97
CA SER A 19 -4.22 5.38 -8.71
C SER A 19 -3.85 4.30 -9.72
N LEU A 20 -3.85 3.05 -9.26
CA LEU A 20 -3.77 1.88 -10.12
C LEU A 20 -5.17 1.40 -10.45
N SER A 21 -5.51 1.43 -11.73
CA SER A 21 -6.73 0.82 -12.26
C SER A 21 -6.38 -0.52 -12.87
N CYS A 22 -6.98 -1.59 -12.38
CA CYS A 22 -6.81 -2.92 -12.94
C CYS A 22 -8.17 -3.50 -13.36
N GLU A 23 -8.19 -4.14 -14.52
CA GLU A 23 -9.36 -4.83 -15.07
C GLU A 23 -9.21 -6.34 -14.86
N LEU A 24 -10.26 -6.98 -14.34
CA LEU A 24 -10.32 -8.43 -14.17
C LEU A 24 -11.15 -9.09 -15.29
N PHE A 25 -11.10 -10.42 -15.33
CA PHE A 25 -11.73 -11.25 -16.36
C PHE A 25 -13.25 -11.03 -16.48
N ASP A 26 -13.92 -10.64 -15.40
CA ASP A 26 -15.37 -10.41 -15.36
C ASP A 26 -15.75 -8.92 -15.50
N SER A 27 -14.90 -8.10 -16.12
CA SER A 27 -15.08 -6.63 -16.23
C SER A 27 -15.14 -5.90 -14.88
N VAL A 28 -14.70 -6.55 -13.79
CA VAL A 28 -14.53 -5.91 -12.49
C VAL A 28 -13.34 -4.97 -12.57
N LYS A 29 -13.55 -3.70 -12.20
CA LYS A 29 -12.50 -2.70 -12.13
C LYS A 29 -12.08 -2.52 -10.68
N LEU A 30 -10.80 -2.76 -10.39
CA LEU A 30 -10.18 -2.40 -9.11
C LEU A 30 -9.49 -1.05 -9.25
N GLU A 31 -9.83 -0.09 -8.39
CA GLU A 31 -9.07 1.15 -8.24
C GLU A 31 -8.34 1.13 -6.88
N LEU A 32 -7.02 1.17 -6.95
CA LEU A 32 -6.12 1.24 -5.80
C LEU A 32 -5.55 2.65 -5.70
N ASP A 33 -5.81 3.31 -4.58
CA ASP A 33 -5.23 4.60 -4.25
C ASP A 33 -3.74 4.44 -3.90
N LEU A 34 -2.86 5.14 -4.60
CA LEU A 34 -1.42 5.12 -4.36
C LEU A 34 -0.96 6.27 -3.45
N THR A 35 -1.84 6.81 -2.62
CA THR A 35 -1.51 7.86 -1.65
C THR A 35 -1.20 7.24 -0.30
N CYS A 36 -0.03 7.53 0.26
CA CYS A 36 0.33 7.11 1.60
C CYS A 36 -0.50 7.90 2.62
N SER A 37 -1.31 7.24 3.44
CA SER A 37 -2.16 7.92 4.43
C SER A 37 -1.41 8.50 5.64
N ILE A 38 -0.08 8.41 5.67
CA ILE A 38 0.77 8.98 6.73
C ILE A 38 1.39 10.30 6.26
N CYS A 39 2.04 10.32 5.09
CA CYS A 39 2.64 11.55 4.54
C CYS A 39 1.73 12.31 3.58
N LEU A 40 0.60 11.71 3.19
CA LEU A 40 -0.40 12.27 2.26
C LEU A 40 0.15 12.56 0.86
N ASP A 41 1.23 11.89 0.48
CA ASP A 41 1.86 11.97 -0.84
C ASP A 41 1.82 10.60 -1.52
N THR A 42 2.19 10.55 -2.79
CA THR A 42 2.36 9.32 -3.56
C THR A 42 3.27 8.34 -2.82
N VAL A 43 2.85 7.07 -2.73
CA VAL A 43 3.65 6.04 -2.06
C VAL A 43 5.02 5.92 -2.74
N PHE A 44 6.08 6.08 -1.95
CA PHE A 44 7.46 5.87 -2.37
C PHE A 44 8.01 4.65 -1.64
N ASP A 45 8.59 3.71 -2.40
CA ASP A 45 9.03 2.40 -1.91
C ASP A 45 7.91 1.70 -1.11
N PRO A 46 6.81 1.30 -1.78
CA PRO A 46 5.60 0.87 -1.10
C PRO A 46 5.79 -0.41 -0.31
N VAL A 47 5.30 -0.41 0.93
CA VAL A 47 5.13 -1.60 1.78
C VAL A 47 3.66 -1.85 2.03
N SER A 48 3.24 -3.11 1.93
CA SER A 48 1.92 -3.55 2.37
C SER A 48 2.01 -4.18 3.76
N LEU A 49 1.12 -3.79 4.66
CA LEU A 49 0.90 -4.53 5.90
C LEU A 49 0.07 -5.80 5.63
N THR A 50 -0.01 -6.69 6.63
CA THR A 50 -0.82 -7.92 6.59
C THR A 50 -2.30 -7.66 6.31
N CYS A 51 -2.82 -6.52 6.78
CA CYS A 51 -4.17 -6.03 6.50
C CYS A 51 -4.36 -5.46 5.07
N GLY A 52 -3.32 -5.48 4.22
CA GLY A 52 -3.38 -5.02 2.83
C GLY A 52 -3.21 -3.52 2.62
N HIS A 53 -3.20 -2.71 3.68
CA HIS A 53 -2.95 -1.27 3.57
C HIS A 53 -1.50 -0.97 3.18
N ILE A 54 -1.32 0.01 2.28
CA ILE A 54 -0.04 0.35 1.67
C ILE A 54 0.45 1.71 2.19
N PHE A 55 1.75 1.80 2.51
CA PHE A 55 2.43 3.03 2.93
C PHE A 55 3.80 3.14 2.29
N CYS A 56 4.45 4.30 2.37
CA CYS A 56 5.88 4.41 2.08
C CYS A 56 6.68 3.56 3.09
N TYR A 57 7.80 2.96 2.67
CA TYR A 57 8.68 2.19 3.58
C TYR A 57 9.06 2.98 4.83
N MET A 58 9.46 4.25 4.66
CA MET A 58 9.81 5.14 5.77
C MET A 58 8.63 5.40 6.71
N CYS A 59 7.44 5.61 6.16
CA CYS A 59 6.23 5.86 6.95
C CYS A 59 5.81 4.60 7.72
N GLY A 60 5.93 3.42 7.11
CA GLY A 60 5.73 2.14 7.77
C GLY A 60 6.70 1.94 8.93
N CYS A 61 8.00 2.17 8.73
CA CYS A 61 9.01 2.06 9.79
C CYS A 61 8.69 3.01 10.97
N LYS A 62 8.36 4.28 10.65
CA LYS A 62 7.96 5.27 11.66
C LYS A 62 6.72 4.85 12.44
N ALA A 63 5.71 4.27 11.76
CA ALA A 63 4.51 3.76 12.41
C ALA A 63 4.80 2.55 13.31
N GLY A 64 5.69 1.66 12.89
CA GLY A 64 6.13 0.51 13.68
C GLY A 64 7.17 0.84 14.76
N SER A 65 7.44 2.12 15.02
CA SER A 65 8.43 2.59 15.99
C SER A 65 9.84 2.01 15.79
N VAL A 66 10.24 1.79 14.53
CA VAL A 66 11.57 1.28 14.15
C VAL A 66 12.25 2.22 13.19
N THR A 67 13.58 2.14 13.13
CA THR A 67 14.34 2.89 12.13
C THR A 67 14.32 2.19 10.78
N ILE A 68 14.62 2.93 9.70
CA ILE A 68 14.76 2.34 8.37
C ILE A 68 15.92 1.33 8.28
N VAL A 69 16.92 1.44 9.17
CA VAL A 69 18.09 0.54 9.21
C VAL A 69 17.77 -0.77 9.92
N ASP A 70 16.96 -0.75 10.98
CA ASP A 70 16.44 -1.97 11.61
C ASP A 70 15.42 -2.67 10.71
N GLY A 71 14.62 -1.85 10.02
CA GLY A 71 13.60 -2.25 9.07
C GLY A 71 12.29 -2.71 9.71
N LEU A 72 11.23 -2.73 8.89
CA LEU A 72 9.87 -2.95 9.37
C LEU A 72 9.66 -4.29 10.09
N LYS A 73 10.46 -5.31 9.77
CA LYS A 73 10.41 -6.63 10.43
C LYS A 73 10.83 -6.61 11.90
N ALA A 74 11.55 -5.58 12.34
CA ALA A 74 11.95 -5.40 13.74
C ALA A 74 10.82 -4.80 14.60
N ALA A 75 9.71 -4.36 13.99
CA ALA A 75 8.58 -3.79 14.72
C ALA A 75 7.96 -4.81 15.69
N SER A 76 7.40 -4.32 16.79
CA SER A 76 6.71 -5.16 17.77
C SER A 76 5.51 -5.87 17.10
N PRO A 77 5.27 -7.16 17.38
CA PRO A 77 4.09 -7.88 16.87
C PRO A 77 2.74 -7.36 17.38
N LYS A 78 2.75 -6.31 18.21
CA LYS A 78 1.54 -5.64 18.73
C LYS A 78 1.29 -4.28 18.06
N GLU A 79 2.21 -3.84 17.20
CA GLU A 79 2.01 -2.62 16.41
C GLU A 79 0.79 -2.78 15.52
N LYS A 80 0.06 -1.68 15.34
CA LYS A 80 -1.20 -1.67 14.63
C LYS A 80 -1.07 -0.87 13.35
N CYS A 81 -1.79 -1.29 12.31
CA CYS A 81 -1.94 -0.52 11.10
C CYS A 81 -2.47 0.90 11.42
N PRO A 82 -1.81 1.97 10.96
CA PRO A 82 -2.25 3.35 11.19
C PRO A 82 -3.63 3.68 10.60
N LEU A 83 -4.09 2.89 9.61
CA LEU A 83 -5.38 3.08 8.95
C LEU A 83 -6.50 2.28 9.61
N CYS A 84 -6.39 0.95 9.68
CA CYS A 84 -7.47 0.09 10.15
C CYS A 84 -7.29 -0.43 11.59
N ARG A 85 -6.13 -0.21 12.20
CA ARG A 85 -5.77 -0.66 13.56
C ARG A 85 -5.70 -2.18 13.77
N GLU A 86 -5.74 -2.96 12.71
CA GLU A 86 -5.40 -4.39 12.73
C GLU A 86 -3.91 -4.60 13.06
N ILE A 87 -3.60 -5.77 13.63
CA ILE A 87 -2.24 -6.22 13.96
C ILE A 87 -1.72 -7.11 12.83
#